data_AF-A0A4Q9VCL9-F1
#
_entry.id   AF-A0A4Q9VCL9-F1
#
_cell.length_a   1.000
_cell.length_b   1.000
_cell.length_c   1.000
_cell.angle_alpha   90.00
_cell.angle_beta   90.00
_cell.angle_gamma   90.00
#
_symmetry.space_group_name_H-M   'P 1'
#
loop_
_entity.id
_entity.type
_entity.pdbx_description
1 polymer ?
#
loop_
_entity_poly.entity_id
_entity_poly.type
_entity_poly.pdbx_seq_one_letter_code
_entity_poly.pdbx_strand_id
1 'polypeptide(L)'
;MDAADLPERESMEFDVVIVGAGPAGLAAAIRLKEMAVESGTEISVVVLEKGSEVGAHILSGAVIDPIAIDRLFPDWRDDPDNPFKTPVTADHFLVLGPGGSIRIPNFLMPKLMNNHGNYIVSLGNVCRWLAKKAEDLGVEIYPGFAASEVLYDAAGTVIGVATGDMGVGRDGSPKDSYTRGMALLGKYVLIGEGARGSLAKELIAKFGLDQGRCPEKYGIGIKELWQVDPKKHKPGLVQHSFGWPLDLKTGGGSFLYHMEDGQVVVGFVVHLNYENPYLSPFEEFQRFKTHPAIREVFEGGKRLAYGARAITEGGWQSVPKLTFPGGALIGCSAGFVNVPRIKGSHNAMLSGELAAEKIAAALAAGRAHDEPIEIEEAWRTSDVGRDLYPVRNVKPLWTRFGTVLGVALGGLDMWTNQLFGVSFFGTMDHGKRDSQSLKPAANFKPIVYPKPDGKISFDRLSSVFLSNTNHEEDQPIHLKVRDLALQTTSELAVFAGPSTRYCPAGVYEWVEKDGQPTFVINAQNCVHCKTCDIKDPNHNITWTVPEGAGGPNYPNM
;
A
#
# COMPACT_ATOMS: atom_id res chain seq x y z
N MET A 1 16.46 -19.50 -25.62
CA MET A 1 16.91 -18.42 -26.52
C MET A 1 17.86 -17.55 -25.74
N ASP A 2 19.07 -17.33 -26.25
CA ASP A 2 19.94 -16.28 -25.69
C ASP A 2 19.31 -14.91 -25.97
N ALA A 3 19.67 -13.87 -25.23
CA ALA A 3 19.13 -12.51 -25.41
C ALA A 3 19.31 -11.96 -26.85
N ALA A 4 20.18 -12.58 -27.66
CA ALA A 4 20.42 -12.27 -29.07
C ALA A 4 19.34 -12.81 -30.05
N ASP A 5 18.45 -13.70 -29.61
CA ASP A 5 17.40 -14.31 -30.45
C ASP A 5 15.99 -13.72 -30.22
N LEU A 6 15.85 -12.75 -29.31
CA LEU A 6 14.55 -12.12 -29.01
C LEU A 6 14.20 -11.07 -30.07
N PRO A 7 12.93 -10.95 -30.50
CA PRO A 7 12.49 -9.93 -31.44
C PRO A 7 12.79 -8.53 -30.90
N GLU A 8 13.03 -7.55 -31.76
CA GLU A 8 13.25 -6.16 -31.36
C GLU A 8 12.12 -5.65 -30.46
N ARG A 9 12.46 -4.89 -29.41
CA ARG A 9 11.47 -4.32 -28.49
C ARG A 9 10.87 -3.07 -29.13
N GLU A 10 9.58 -3.10 -29.40
CA GLU A 10 8.85 -1.90 -29.83
C GLU A 10 8.89 -0.82 -28.74
N SER A 11 8.97 0.45 -29.14
CA SER A 11 9.02 1.59 -28.23
C SER A 11 8.02 2.68 -28.60
N MET A 12 7.50 3.36 -27.57
CA MET A 12 6.70 4.58 -27.67
C MET A 12 7.36 5.68 -26.85
N GLU A 13 7.29 6.92 -27.32
CA GLU A 13 7.90 8.08 -26.67
C GLU A 13 6.84 9.00 -26.07
N PHE A 14 7.09 9.46 -24.85
CA PHE A 14 6.26 10.38 -24.09
C PHE A 14 7.12 11.45 -23.43
N ASP A 15 6.52 12.56 -23.00
CA ASP A 15 7.21 13.52 -22.13
C ASP A 15 7.31 12.95 -20.72
N VAL A 16 6.23 12.34 -20.20
CA VAL A 16 6.20 11.75 -18.86
C VAL A 16 5.59 10.36 -18.86
N VAL A 17 6.33 9.39 -18.31
CA VAL A 17 5.85 8.03 -18.08
C VAL A 17 5.57 7.85 -16.58
N ILE A 18 4.37 7.40 -16.23
CA ILE A 18 3.94 7.21 -14.85
C ILE A 18 3.65 5.73 -14.61
N VAL A 19 4.27 5.15 -13.58
CA VAL A 19 4.05 3.75 -13.19
C VAL A 19 3.11 3.68 -12.00
N GLY A 20 1.87 3.25 -12.26
CA GLY A 20 0.81 2.99 -11.28
C GLY A 20 -0.34 3.99 -11.36
N ALA A 21 -1.55 3.51 -11.68
CA ALA A 21 -2.78 4.31 -11.68
C ALA A 21 -3.43 4.36 -10.28
N GLY A 22 -2.61 4.55 -9.25
CA GLY A 22 -3.06 4.89 -7.91
C GLY A 22 -3.32 6.39 -7.75
N PRO A 23 -3.74 6.85 -6.56
CA PRO A 23 -4.06 8.26 -6.33
C PRO A 23 -2.90 9.21 -6.69
N ALA A 24 -1.66 8.83 -6.40
CA ALA A 24 -0.48 9.65 -6.73
C ALA A 24 -0.25 9.78 -8.24
N GLY A 25 -0.29 8.67 -8.97
CA GLY A 25 -0.01 8.67 -10.41
C GLY A 25 -1.10 9.40 -11.19
N LEU A 26 -2.37 9.19 -10.84
CA LEU A 26 -3.49 9.88 -11.48
C LEU A 26 -3.48 11.38 -11.18
N ALA A 27 -3.23 11.79 -9.93
CA ALA A 27 -3.09 13.20 -9.57
C ALA A 27 -1.93 13.88 -10.32
N ALA A 28 -0.78 13.20 -10.45
CA ALA A 28 0.34 13.71 -11.23
C ALA A 28 -0.02 13.88 -12.72
N ALA A 29 -0.69 12.88 -13.30
CA ALA A 29 -1.10 12.92 -14.71
C ALA A 29 -2.07 14.08 -14.99
N ILE A 30 -3.10 14.23 -14.16
CA ILE A 30 -4.08 15.33 -14.25
C ILE A 30 -3.37 16.67 -14.15
N ARG A 31 -2.54 16.86 -13.11
CA ARG A 31 -1.88 18.14 -12.87
C ARG A 31 -0.91 18.53 -13.99
N LEU A 32 -0.20 17.56 -14.59
CA LEU A 32 0.63 17.80 -15.77
C LEU A 32 -0.19 18.33 -16.94
N LYS A 33 -1.37 17.74 -17.21
CA LYS A 33 -2.24 18.18 -18.31
C LYS A 33 -2.89 19.54 -18.03
N GLU A 34 -3.31 19.80 -16.79
CA GLU A 34 -3.81 21.12 -16.38
C GLU A 34 -2.77 22.22 -16.64
N MET A 35 -1.53 22.01 -16.20
CA MET A 35 -0.45 22.97 -16.43
C MET A 35 -0.10 23.13 -17.91
N ALA A 36 -0.18 22.06 -18.69
CA ALA A 36 0.01 22.10 -20.12
C ALA A 36 -1.04 23.02 -20.77
N VAL A 37 -2.32 22.87 -20.38
CA VAL A 37 -3.43 23.72 -20.84
C VAL A 37 -3.25 25.18 -20.38
N GLU A 38 -2.94 25.41 -19.10
CA GLU A 38 -2.72 26.75 -18.53
C GLU A 38 -1.59 27.52 -19.24
N SER A 39 -0.53 26.82 -19.66
CA SER A 39 0.64 27.40 -20.32
C SER A 39 0.57 27.38 -21.85
N GLY A 40 -0.46 26.78 -22.44
CA GLY A 40 -0.60 26.63 -23.89
C GLY A 40 0.44 25.73 -24.53
N THR A 41 0.97 24.75 -23.78
CA THR A 41 1.92 23.74 -24.25
C THR A 41 1.27 22.37 -24.35
N GLU A 42 1.90 21.45 -25.07
CA GLU A 42 1.50 20.04 -25.07
C GLU A 42 2.50 19.22 -24.24
N ILE A 43 1.96 18.38 -23.36
CA ILE A 43 2.71 17.37 -22.60
C ILE A 43 2.02 16.04 -22.84
N SER A 44 2.75 15.08 -23.44
CA SER A 44 2.30 13.70 -23.63
C SER A 44 2.59 12.89 -22.36
N VAL A 45 1.55 12.22 -21.85
CA VAL A 45 1.60 11.51 -20.55
C VAL A 45 0.99 10.13 -20.73
N VAL A 46 1.72 9.10 -20.30
CA VAL A 46 1.23 7.72 -20.21
C VAL A 46 1.24 7.22 -18.77
N VAL A 47 0.20 6.51 -18.36
CA VAL A 47 0.07 5.85 -17.06
C VAL A 47 -0.06 4.34 -17.26
N LEU A 48 0.89 3.57 -16.73
CA LEU A 48 0.85 2.11 -16.75
C LEU A 48 0.22 1.57 -15.47
N GLU A 49 -0.73 0.64 -15.57
CA GLU A 49 -1.36 -0.02 -14.42
C GLU A 49 -1.41 -1.53 -14.60
N LYS A 50 -0.96 -2.27 -13.58
CA LYS A 50 -0.96 -3.73 -13.61
C LYS A 50 -2.36 -4.35 -13.50
N GLY A 51 -3.32 -3.66 -12.86
CA GLY A 51 -4.71 -4.11 -12.72
C GLY A 51 -5.40 -4.17 -14.07
N SER A 52 -6.30 -5.14 -14.24
CA SER A 52 -7.11 -5.30 -15.46
C SER A 52 -7.90 -4.05 -15.83
N GLU A 53 -8.22 -3.23 -14.84
CA GLU A 53 -8.76 -1.89 -14.95
C GLU A 53 -8.19 -1.00 -13.83
N VAL A 54 -8.31 0.32 -13.96
CA VAL A 54 -8.00 1.23 -12.85
C VAL A 54 -8.95 0.93 -11.68
N GLY A 55 -8.39 0.79 -10.48
CA GLY A 55 -9.15 0.46 -9.28
C GLY A 55 -9.09 -1.02 -8.87
N ALA A 56 -8.88 -1.95 -9.82
CA ALA A 56 -8.88 -3.40 -9.54
C ALA A 56 -7.86 -3.85 -8.48
N HIS A 57 -6.75 -3.13 -8.36
CA HIS A 57 -5.69 -3.39 -7.38
C HIS A 57 -5.64 -2.40 -6.21
N ILE A 58 -6.60 -1.48 -6.13
CA ILE A 58 -6.66 -0.48 -5.07
C ILE A 58 -7.34 -1.07 -3.85
N LEU A 59 -6.71 -0.90 -2.69
CA LEU A 59 -7.26 -1.34 -1.42
C LEU A 59 -6.95 -0.34 -0.32
N SER A 60 -7.99 0.16 0.36
CA SER A 60 -7.85 1.05 1.51
C SER A 60 -9.09 1.01 2.40
N GLY A 61 -8.93 1.26 3.71
CA GLY A 61 -10.08 1.58 4.57
C GLY A 61 -10.76 2.89 4.15
N ALA A 62 -9.95 3.86 3.70
CA ALA A 62 -10.32 5.13 3.06
C ALA A 62 -11.28 6.05 3.83
N VAL A 63 -10.75 6.70 4.87
CA VAL A 63 -11.19 8.04 5.28
C VAL A 63 -10.24 9.06 4.66
N ILE A 64 -10.72 9.86 3.71
CA ILE A 64 -9.88 10.76 2.91
C ILE A 64 -10.10 12.22 3.33
N ASP A 65 -8.98 12.92 3.51
CA ASP A 65 -8.90 14.36 3.61
C ASP A 65 -8.97 14.96 2.19
N PRO A 66 -9.98 15.77 1.85
CA PRO A 66 -10.24 16.19 0.48
C PRO A 66 -9.25 17.23 -0.04
N ILE A 67 -8.29 17.70 0.75
CA ILE A 67 -7.36 18.80 0.41
C ILE A 67 -6.72 18.70 -0.99
N ALA A 68 -6.35 17.50 -1.44
CA ALA A 68 -5.75 17.30 -2.76
C ALA A 68 -6.80 17.46 -3.88
N ILE A 69 -8.00 16.91 -3.67
CA ILE A 69 -9.11 17.05 -4.61
C ILE A 69 -9.60 18.50 -4.65
N ASP A 70 -9.63 19.19 -3.51
CA ASP A 70 -9.94 20.62 -3.44
C ASP A 70 -8.98 21.49 -4.28
N ARG A 71 -7.74 21.02 -4.49
CA ARG A 71 -6.74 21.69 -5.32
C ARG A 71 -6.88 21.37 -6.80
N LEU A 72 -6.97 20.09 -7.14
CA LEU A 72 -7.13 19.65 -8.53
C LEU A 72 -8.45 20.14 -9.12
N PHE A 73 -9.52 20.03 -8.35
CA PHE A 73 -10.87 20.27 -8.85
C PHE A 73 -11.67 21.11 -7.85
N PRO A 74 -11.50 22.44 -7.76
CA PRO A 74 -12.19 23.27 -6.78
C PRO A 74 -13.73 23.07 -6.75
N ASP A 75 -14.30 22.70 -7.89
CA ASP A 75 -15.73 22.56 -8.15
C ASP A 75 -16.22 21.09 -8.02
N TRP A 76 -15.36 20.17 -7.55
CA TRP A 76 -15.65 18.72 -7.56
C TRP A 76 -16.95 18.33 -6.83
N ARG A 77 -17.37 19.14 -5.86
CA ARG A 77 -18.58 18.90 -5.07
C ARG A 77 -19.85 18.99 -5.91
N ASP A 78 -19.80 19.76 -7.01
CA ASP A 78 -20.91 19.93 -7.95
C ASP A 78 -20.95 18.80 -9.01
N ASP A 79 -19.88 18.02 -9.15
CA ASP A 79 -19.85 16.85 -10.03
C ASP A 79 -20.76 15.74 -9.47
N PRO A 80 -21.87 15.38 -10.14
CA PRO A 80 -22.78 14.34 -9.63
C PRO A 80 -22.10 12.97 -9.51
N ASP A 81 -21.07 12.71 -10.31
CA ASP A 81 -20.35 11.43 -10.37
C ASP A 81 -19.22 11.34 -9.32
N ASN A 82 -18.99 12.39 -8.52
CA ASN A 82 -17.90 12.36 -7.52
C ASN A 82 -18.13 11.25 -6.46
N PRO A 83 -17.09 10.49 -6.06
CA PRO A 83 -17.23 9.36 -5.13
C PRO A 83 -17.24 9.77 -3.63
N PHE A 84 -17.22 11.06 -3.30
CA PHE A 84 -17.11 11.56 -1.93
C PHE A 84 -18.50 11.83 -1.33
N LYS A 85 -19.32 10.77 -1.21
CA LYS A 85 -20.74 10.91 -0.82
C LYS A 85 -21.01 10.85 0.68
N THR A 86 -20.12 10.24 1.46
CA THR A 86 -20.34 10.01 2.90
C THR A 86 -19.40 10.86 3.77
N PRO A 87 -19.82 12.06 4.20
CA PRO A 87 -19.02 12.86 5.14
C PRO A 87 -18.94 12.15 6.50
N VAL A 88 -17.80 12.28 7.18
CA VAL A 88 -17.64 11.75 8.54
C VAL A 88 -18.47 12.58 9.54
N THR A 89 -19.37 11.90 10.25
CA THR A 89 -20.28 12.52 11.24
C THR A 89 -19.89 12.19 12.67
N ALA A 90 -19.18 11.09 12.91
CA ALA A 90 -18.74 10.68 14.24
C ALA A 90 -17.44 9.89 14.20
N ASP A 91 -16.54 10.20 15.14
CA ASP A 91 -15.27 9.50 15.35
C ASP A 91 -15.25 8.79 16.71
N HIS A 92 -15.03 7.48 16.73
CA HIS A 92 -14.93 6.67 17.94
C HIS A 92 -13.56 5.98 18.01
N PHE A 93 -12.82 6.20 19.09
CA PHE A 93 -11.57 5.47 19.37
C PHE A 93 -11.77 4.55 20.57
N LEU A 94 -11.43 3.27 20.39
CA LEU A 94 -11.70 2.21 21.36
C LEU A 94 -10.40 1.53 21.80
N VAL A 95 -10.28 1.27 23.10
CA VAL A 95 -9.31 0.31 23.64
C VAL A 95 -10.06 -0.98 23.92
N LEU A 96 -9.65 -2.07 23.29
CA LEU A 96 -10.28 -3.39 23.46
C LEU A 96 -9.49 -4.24 24.46
N GLY A 97 -10.20 -4.81 25.41
CA GLY A 97 -9.75 -5.95 26.22
C GLY A 97 -10.51 -7.23 25.84
N PRO A 98 -10.13 -8.40 26.37
CA PRO A 98 -10.78 -9.66 25.97
C PRO A 98 -12.29 -9.74 26.25
N GLY A 99 -12.77 -9.01 27.25
CA GLY A 99 -14.18 -9.05 27.69
C GLY A 99 -14.99 -7.78 27.40
N GLY A 100 -14.41 -6.75 26.79
CA GLY A 100 -15.09 -5.47 26.63
C GLY A 100 -14.18 -4.36 26.11
N SER A 101 -14.73 -3.15 26.00
CA SER A 101 -14.06 -2.00 25.40
C SER A 101 -14.25 -0.72 26.21
N ILE A 102 -13.25 0.16 26.14
CA ILE A 102 -13.33 1.52 26.67
C ILE A 102 -13.25 2.49 25.49
N ARG A 103 -14.19 3.42 25.38
CA ARG A 103 -14.12 4.52 24.41
C ARG A 103 -13.25 5.64 24.98
N ILE A 104 -12.26 6.09 24.22
CA ILE A 104 -11.48 7.29 24.52
C ILE A 104 -12.31 8.51 24.11
N PRO A 105 -12.61 9.46 25.02
CA PRO A 105 -13.29 10.69 24.67
C PRO A 105 -12.48 11.53 23.67
N ASN A 106 -13.12 12.00 22.60
CA ASN A 106 -12.42 12.68 21.50
C ASN A 106 -11.71 13.96 21.94
N PHE A 107 -12.19 14.65 22.99
CA PHE A 107 -11.56 15.87 23.50
C PHE A 107 -10.18 15.63 24.15
N LEU A 108 -9.85 14.38 24.50
CA LEU A 108 -8.53 14.01 25.00
C LEU A 108 -7.52 13.77 23.85
N MET A 109 -8.00 13.64 22.62
CA MET A 109 -7.15 13.42 21.46
C MET A 109 -6.68 14.76 20.86
N PRO A 110 -5.44 14.81 20.34
CA PRO A 110 -4.99 15.92 19.51
C PRO A 110 -5.95 16.19 18.34
N LYS A 111 -6.12 17.48 17.97
CA LYS A 111 -7.00 17.89 16.85
C LYS A 111 -6.55 17.32 15.51
N LEU A 112 -5.26 17.04 15.34
CA LEU A 112 -4.72 16.38 14.14
C LEU A 112 -5.32 14.98 13.89
N MET A 113 -5.93 14.35 14.91
CA MET A 113 -6.59 13.04 14.81
C MET A 113 -8.08 13.15 14.41
N ASN A 114 -8.63 14.36 14.27
CA ASN A 114 -10.04 14.57 13.95
C ASN A 114 -10.32 14.26 12.46
N ASN A 115 -11.50 13.69 12.17
CA ASN A 115 -11.96 13.46 10.81
C ASN A 115 -13.04 14.44 10.33
N HIS A 116 -13.31 15.52 11.05
CA HIS A 116 -14.18 16.59 10.57
C HIS A 116 -13.71 17.13 9.21
N GLY A 117 -14.63 17.19 8.24
CA GLY A 117 -14.34 17.60 6.86
C GLY A 117 -13.86 16.46 5.94
N ASN A 118 -13.59 15.27 6.48
CA ASN A 118 -13.19 14.11 5.71
C ASN A 118 -14.40 13.28 5.24
N TYR A 119 -14.14 12.38 4.30
CA TYR A 119 -15.15 11.51 3.70
C TYR A 119 -14.74 10.04 3.81
N ILE A 120 -15.72 9.17 4.03
CA ILE A 120 -15.60 7.72 3.89
C ILE A 120 -15.90 7.38 2.42
N VAL A 121 -14.98 6.70 1.74
CA VAL A 121 -15.09 6.40 0.30
C VAL A 121 -14.60 5.00 -0.04
N SER A 122 -14.91 4.50 -1.24
CA SER A 122 -14.07 3.47 -1.87
C SER A 122 -12.92 4.16 -2.60
N LEU A 123 -11.68 3.82 -2.24
CA LEU A 123 -10.51 4.39 -2.92
C LEU A 123 -10.41 3.86 -4.36
N GLY A 124 -10.87 2.64 -4.62
CA GLY A 124 -11.03 2.13 -5.99
C GLY A 124 -11.90 3.04 -6.84
N ASN A 125 -13.05 3.48 -6.32
CA ASN A 125 -13.95 4.41 -7.03
C ASN A 125 -13.37 5.82 -7.18
N VAL A 126 -12.60 6.30 -6.19
CA VAL A 126 -11.81 7.55 -6.35
C VAL A 126 -10.85 7.43 -7.53
N CYS A 127 -10.07 6.34 -7.61
CA CYS A 127 -9.14 6.16 -8.74
C CYS A 127 -9.86 6.03 -10.08
N ARG A 128 -11.00 5.32 -10.17
CA ARG A 128 -11.80 5.25 -11.40
C ARG A 128 -12.30 6.63 -11.86
N TRP A 129 -12.78 7.43 -10.91
CA TRP A 129 -13.21 8.80 -11.20
C TRP A 129 -12.04 9.69 -11.65
N LEU A 130 -10.90 9.63 -10.97
CA LEU A 130 -9.68 10.35 -11.37
C LEU A 130 -9.16 9.90 -12.75
N ALA A 131 -9.23 8.61 -13.07
CA ALA A 131 -8.85 8.09 -14.38
C ALA A 131 -9.71 8.68 -15.50
N LYS A 132 -11.03 8.71 -15.32
CA LYS A 132 -11.93 9.38 -16.27
C LYS A 132 -11.55 10.85 -16.47
N LYS A 133 -11.28 11.60 -15.39
CA LYS A 133 -10.82 12.99 -15.47
C LYS A 133 -9.50 13.13 -16.22
N ALA A 134 -8.56 12.21 -16.00
CA ALA A 134 -7.27 12.20 -16.69
C ALA A 134 -7.43 11.89 -18.19
N GLU A 135 -8.26 10.90 -18.55
CA GLU A 135 -8.57 10.56 -19.94
C GLU A 135 -9.27 11.72 -20.67
N ASP A 136 -10.22 12.39 -20.01
CA ASP A 136 -10.89 13.60 -20.54
C ASP A 136 -9.89 14.73 -20.85
N LEU A 137 -8.75 14.77 -20.14
CA LEU A 137 -7.65 15.70 -20.38
C LEU A 137 -6.64 15.19 -21.43
N GLY A 138 -6.81 13.98 -21.97
CA GLY A 138 -5.93 13.39 -22.97
C GLY A 138 -4.69 12.70 -22.39
N VAL A 139 -4.79 12.16 -21.17
CA VAL A 139 -3.81 11.19 -20.64
C VAL A 139 -4.07 9.82 -21.23
N GLU A 140 -3.00 9.12 -21.64
CA GLU A 140 -3.10 7.72 -22.06
C GLU A 140 -2.96 6.80 -20.84
N ILE A 141 -3.99 6.03 -20.51
CA ILE A 141 -3.95 5.09 -19.38
C ILE A 141 -4.02 3.66 -19.93
N TYR A 142 -3.00 2.86 -19.61
CA TYR A 142 -2.88 1.48 -20.06
C TYR A 142 -3.05 0.52 -18.87
N PRO A 143 -4.30 0.18 -18.50
CA PRO A 143 -4.56 -0.89 -17.55
C PRO A 143 -4.23 -2.25 -18.16
N GLY A 144 -3.85 -3.20 -17.33
CA GLY A 144 -3.38 -4.52 -17.74
C GLY A 144 -1.91 -4.55 -18.15
N PHE A 145 -1.19 -3.43 -18.09
CA PHE A 145 0.22 -3.33 -18.48
C PHE A 145 1.10 -3.12 -17.24
N ALA A 146 1.70 -4.19 -16.74
CA ALA A 146 2.61 -4.13 -15.62
C ALA A 146 4.02 -3.70 -16.09
N ALA A 147 4.52 -2.57 -15.58
CA ALA A 147 5.92 -2.20 -15.75
C ALA A 147 6.81 -3.18 -14.96
N SER A 148 7.68 -3.89 -15.68
CA SER A 148 8.51 -4.97 -15.11
C SER A 148 10.00 -4.64 -15.10
N GLU A 149 10.43 -3.64 -15.85
CA GLU A 149 11.84 -3.30 -16.04
C GLU A 149 12.00 -1.77 -16.11
N VAL A 150 13.05 -1.24 -15.46
CA VAL A 150 13.48 0.15 -15.66
C VAL A 150 14.49 0.21 -16.79
N LEU A 151 14.31 1.14 -17.73
CA LEU A 151 15.22 1.34 -18.86
C LEU A 151 16.22 2.44 -18.54
N TYR A 152 17.49 2.18 -18.86
CA TYR A 152 18.59 3.10 -18.61
C TYR A 152 19.35 3.42 -19.90
N ASP A 153 19.89 4.64 -19.99
CA ASP A 153 20.89 4.98 -21.00
C ASP A 153 22.29 4.49 -20.59
N ALA A 154 23.29 4.77 -21.45
CA ALA A 154 24.68 4.41 -21.18
C ALA A 154 25.30 5.14 -19.97
N ALA A 155 24.75 6.28 -19.56
CA ALA A 155 25.18 7.03 -18.37
C ALA A 155 24.50 6.51 -17.09
N GLY A 156 23.54 5.59 -17.20
CA GLY A 156 22.77 5.05 -16.09
C GLY A 156 21.56 5.90 -15.70
N THR A 157 21.19 6.87 -16.52
CA THR A 157 19.99 7.71 -16.37
C THR A 157 18.74 6.91 -16.70
N VAL A 158 17.65 7.13 -15.97
CA VAL A 158 16.36 6.51 -16.29
C VAL A 158 15.76 7.19 -17.52
N ILE A 159 15.45 6.39 -18.54
CA ILE A 159 14.86 6.89 -19.81
C ILE A 159 13.47 6.33 -20.08
N GLY A 160 12.97 5.45 -19.23
CA GLY A 160 11.67 4.80 -19.43
C GLY A 160 11.50 3.55 -18.59
N VAL A 161 10.44 2.80 -18.89
CA VAL A 161 10.18 1.46 -18.36
C VAL A 161 9.74 0.54 -19.49
N ALA A 162 9.83 -0.77 -19.28
CA ALA A 162 9.21 -1.73 -20.17
C ALA A 162 8.16 -2.57 -19.45
N THR A 163 7.12 -2.96 -20.20
CA THR A 163 6.12 -3.90 -19.72
C THR A 163 6.67 -5.32 -19.67
N GLY A 164 6.04 -6.20 -18.90
CA GLY A 164 6.38 -7.62 -18.89
C GLY A 164 6.12 -8.28 -20.24
N ASP A 165 6.96 -9.26 -20.57
CA ASP A 165 6.69 -10.19 -21.68
C ASP A 165 5.45 -11.03 -21.35
N MET A 166 4.67 -11.37 -22.39
CA MET A 166 3.50 -12.26 -22.28
C MET A 166 3.77 -13.58 -22.99
N GLY A 167 3.08 -14.64 -22.56
CA GLY A 167 3.21 -15.95 -23.20
C GLY A 167 4.54 -16.62 -22.86
N VAL A 168 5.00 -16.47 -21.62
CA VAL A 168 6.17 -17.18 -21.10
C VAL A 168 5.66 -18.33 -20.22
N GLY A 169 6.12 -19.56 -20.47
CA GLY A 169 5.77 -20.74 -19.69
C GLY A 169 6.34 -20.71 -18.28
N ARG A 170 5.82 -21.55 -17.39
CA ARG A 170 6.30 -21.64 -16.00
C ARG A 170 7.78 -21.97 -15.86
N ASP A 171 8.34 -22.68 -16.82
CA ASP A 171 9.77 -23.02 -16.91
C ASP A 171 10.64 -21.89 -17.48
N GLY A 172 10.03 -20.78 -17.91
CA GLY A 172 10.70 -19.63 -18.52
C GLY A 172 10.85 -19.75 -20.05
N SER A 173 10.35 -20.81 -20.67
CA SER A 173 10.38 -20.95 -22.13
C SER A 173 9.30 -20.08 -22.81
N PRO A 174 9.59 -19.43 -23.95
CA PRO A 174 8.56 -18.75 -24.74
C PRO A 174 7.52 -19.75 -25.27
N LYS A 175 6.24 -19.41 -25.16
CA LYS A 175 5.13 -20.15 -25.78
C LYS A 175 4.91 -19.69 -27.22
N ASP A 176 4.04 -20.38 -27.96
CA ASP A 176 3.60 -19.97 -29.29
C ASP A 176 2.94 -18.57 -29.31
N SER A 177 2.39 -18.14 -28.17
CA SER A 177 1.79 -16.81 -27.96
C SER A 177 2.76 -15.76 -27.43
N TYR A 178 4.07 -16.02 -27.42
CA TYR A 178 5.06 -15.11 -26.85
C TYR A 178 5.00 -13.73 -27.50
N THR A 179 4.89 -12.70 -26.67
CA THR A 179 4.94 -11.30 -27.10
C THR A 179 5.92 -10.57 -26.18
N ARG A 180 6.93 -9.94 -26.78
CA ARG A 180 7.91 -9.14 -26.04
C ARG A 180 7.23 -7.88 -25.49
N GLY A 181 7.50 -7.54 -24.24
CA GLY A 181 6.96 -6.35 -23.61
C GLY A 181 7.47 -5.07 -24.27
N MET A 182 6.63 -4.03 -24.28
CA MET A 182 6.87 -2.76 -24.96
C MET A 182 7.69 -1.80 -24.10
N ALA A 183 8.57 -1.01 -24.72
CA ALA A 183 9.29 0.08 -24.07
C ALA A 183 8.48 1.39 -24.11
N LEU A 184 8.34 2.02 -22.95
CA LEU A 184 7.70 3.33 -22.79
C LEU A 184 8.79 4.30 -22.37
N LEU A 185 9.28 5.07 -23.34
CA LEU A 185 10.36 6.04 -23.15
C LEU A 185 9.78 7.38 -22.72
N GLY A 186 10.41 8.01 -21.73
CA GLY A 186 9.95 9.27 -21.14
C GLY A 186 11.11 10.22 -20.90
N LYS A 187 10.90 11.53 -21.11
CA LYS A 187 11.85 12.56 -20.62
C LYS A 187 12.00 12.50 -19.10
N TYR A 188 10.89 12.20 -18.41
CA TYR A 188 10.88 11.88 -16.99
C TYR A 188 9.99 10.67 -16.68
N VAL A 189 10.37 9.88 -15.67
CA VAL A 189 9.61 8.74 -15.17
C VAL A 189 9.20 8.94 -13.72
N LEU A 190 7.91 8.85 -13.43
CA LEU A 190 7.36 8.90 -12.08
C LEU A 190 6.96 7.51 -11.60
N ILE A 191 7.48 7.10 -10.44
CA ILE A 191 7.23 5.78 -9.86
C ILE A 191 6.22 5.89 -8.71
N GLY A 192 4.99 5.46 -8.99
CA GLY A 192 3.83 5.49 -8.09
C GLY A 192 3.22 4.12 -7.80
N GLU A 193 4.02 3.05 -7.79
CA GLU A 193 3.60 1.65 -7.55
C GLU A 193 2.94 1.40 -6.15
N GLY A 194 3.02 2.40 -5.27
CA GLY A 194 2.55 2.34 -3.89
C GLY A 194 3.54 1.61 -2.96
N ALA A 195 3.03 1.17 -1.81
CA ALA A 195 3.85 0.55 -0.77
C ALA A 195 4.62 -0.67 -1.31
N ARG A 196 5.95 -0.63 -1.13
CA ARG A 196 6.88 -1.67 -1.60
C ARG A 196 6.73 -1.98 -3.10
N GLY A 197 6.81 -0.92 -3.91
CA GLY A 197 6.96 -1.03 -5.37
C GLY A 197 8.18 -1.87 -5.76
N SER A 198 8.05 -2.67 -6.81
CA SER A 198 9.14 -3.52 -7.31
C SER A 198 10.24 -2.67 -7.94
N LEU A 199 9.86 -1.76 -8.83
CA LEU A 199 10.81 -0.85 -9.48
C LEU A 199 11.34 0.19 -8.49
N ALA A 200 10.48 0.70 -7.60
CA ALA A 200 10.91 1.60 -6.52
C ALA A 200 12.01 0.96 -5.65
N LYS A 201 11.86 -0.33 -5.28
CA LYS A 201 12.87 -1.08 -4.52
C LYS A 201 14.21 -1.15 -5.26
N GLU A 202 14.19 -1.40 -6.57
CA GLU A 202 15.39 -1.45 -7.40
C GLU A 202 16.05 -0.08 -7.54
N LEU A 203 15.27 0.97 -7.78
CA LEU A 203 15.75 2.35 -7.91
C LEU A 203 16.36 2.87 -6.60
N ILE A 204 15.71 2.61 -5.46
CA ILE A 204 16.25 2.96 -4.14
C ILE A 204 17.62 2.31 -3.94
N ALA A 205 17.75 1.02 -4.28
CA ALA A 205 19.02 0.30 -4.14
C ALA A 205 20.09 0.80 -5.12
N LYS A 206 19.75 1.00 -6.41
CA LYS A 206 20.69 1.41 -7.46
C LYS A 206 21.27 2.80 -7.19
N PHE A 207 20.43 3.75 -6.79
CA PHE A 207 20.84 5.14 -6.58
C PHE A 207 21.14 5.48 -5.11
N GLY A 208 21.03 4.51 -4.20
CA GLY A 208 21.28 4.71 -2.77
C GLY A 208 20.34 5.74 -2.14
N LEU A 209 19.07 5.76 -2.55
CA LEU A 209 18.11 6.80 -2.14
C LEU A 209 17.75 6.75 -0.65
N ASP A 210 18.03 5.63 0.02
CA ASP A 210 17.81 5.44 1.46
C ASP A 210 19.02 5.83 2.33
N GLN A 211 20.10 6.34 1.74
CA GLN A 211 21.27 6.80 2.50
C GLN A 211 20.90 7.94 3.47
N GLY A 212 21.30 7.79 4.73
CA GLY A 212 20.98 8.76 5.80
C GLY A 212 19.50 8.77 6.20
N ARG A 213 18.72 7.76 5.83
CA ARG A 213 17.31 7.58 6.20
C ARG A 213 17.14 6.38 7.13
N CYS A 214 16.06 6.39 7.90
CA CYS A 214 15.64 5.21 8.64
C CYS A 214 15.12 4.11 7.68
N PRO A 215 15.20 2.83 8.06
CA PRO A 215 14.54 1.79 7.28
C PRO A 215 13.02 2.01 7.30
N GLU A 216 12.41 1.89 6.13
CA GLU A 216 10.95 1.92 6.03
C GLU A 216 10.32 0.85 6.93
N LYS A 217 9.21 1.23 7.55
CA LYS A 217 8.36 0.38 8.37
C LYS A 217 7.08 0.09 7.62
N TYR A 218 6.47 -1.04 7.90
CA TYR A 218 5.26 -1.44 7.23
C TYR A 218 4.28 -2.10 8.19
N GLY A 219 3.00 -1.99 7.84
CA GLY A 219 1.93 -2.82 8.37
C GLY A 219 1.30 -3.64 7.25
N ILE A 220 0.64 -4.74 7.60
CA ILE A 220 -0.27 -5.43 6.68
C ILE A 220 -1.70 -5.10 7.08
N GLY A 221 -2.42 -4.44 6.18
CA GLY A 221 -3.85 -4.19 6.29
C GLY A 221 -4.62 -5.29 5.60
N ILE A 222 -5.59 -5.88 6.30
CA ILE A 222 -6.57 -6.82 5.77
C ILE A 222 -7.94 -6.16 5.86
N LYS A 223 -8.69 -6.18 4.77
CA LYS A 223 -9.99 -5.49 4.64
C LYS A 223 -11.06 -6.45 4.15
N GLU A 224 -12.27 -6.27 4.65
CA GLU A 224 -13.49 -6.82 4.09
C GLU A 224 -14.53 -5.70 3.88
N LEU A 225 -15.38 -5.90 2.87
CA LEU A 225 -16.58 -5.08 2.65
C LEU A 225 -17.81 -5.90 3.03
N TRP A 226 -18.74 -5.31 3.77
CA TRP A 226 -19.93 -5.99 4.29
C TRP A 226 -21.20 -5.23 3.97
N GLN A 227 -22.24 -5.94 3.54
CA GLN A 227 -23.61 -5.47 3.65
C GLN A 227 -24.13 -5.80 5.05
N VAL A 228 -24.59 -4.82 5.81
CA VAL A 228 -25.10 -5.02 7.17
C VAL A 228 -26.59 -4.74 7.26
N ASP A 229 -27.23 -5.19 8.36
CA ASP A 229 -28.62 -4.84 8.67
C ASP A 229 -28.76 -3.30 8.73
N PRO A 230 -29.71 -2.69 8.00
CA PRO A 230 -29.96 -1.25 8.04
C PRO A 230 -30.15 -0.69 9.46
N LYS A 231 -30.68 -1.48 10.41
CA LYS A 231 -30.85 -1.06 11.82
C LYS A 231 -29.53 -0.90 12.57
N LYS A 232 -28.47 -1.54 12.09
CA LYS A 232 -27.12 -1.52 12.68
C LYS A 232 -26.20 -0.55 11.95
N HIS A 233 -26.61 -0.09 10.77
CA HIS A 233 -25.86 0.82 9.94
C HIS A 233 -25.97 2.28 10.43
N LYS A 234 -24.84 2.99 10.50
CA LYS A 234 -24.74 4.38 11.00
C LYS A 234 -23.88 5.22 10.04
N PRO A 235 -24.43 5.71 8.91
CA PRO A 235 -23.65 6.41 7.89
C PRO A 235 -22.77 7.53 8.46
N GLY A 236 -21.51 7.60 8.02
CA GLY A 236 -20.55 8.60 8.49
C GLY A 236 -19.88 8.28 9.82
N LEU A 237 -20.21 7.15 10.47
CA LEU A 237 -19.51 6.68 11.67
C LEU A 237 -18.17 6.05 11.29
N VAL A 238 -17.11 6.57 11.91
CA VAL A 238 -15.74 6.06 11.87
C VAL A 238 -15.36 5.49 13.23
N GLN A 239 -14.95 4.22 13.27
CA GLN A 239 -14.46 3.56 14.47
C GLN A 239 -13.05 3.04 14.27
N HIS A 240 -12.17 3.33 15.24
CA HIS A 240 -10.83 2.77 15.32
C HIS A 240 -10.66 2.06 16.65
N SER A 241 -9.87 0.98 16.68
CA SER A 241 -9.53 0.33 17.93
C SER A 241 -8.10 -0.19 18.00
N PHE A 242 -7.56 -0.28 19.21
CA PHE A 242 -6.29 -0.96 19.49
C PHE A 242 -6.40 -1.80 20.77
N GLY A 243 -5.41 -2.64 21.02
CA GLY A 243 -5.45 -3.65 22.08
C GLY A 243 -5.86 -5.02 21.53
N TRP A 244 -6.81 -5.68 22.19
CA TRP A 244 -7.25 -7.01 21.82
C TRP A 244 -7.70 -7.08 20.34
N PRO A 245 -7.35 -8.14 19.59
CA PRO A 245 -6.76 -9.41 20.04
C PRO A 245 -5.22 -9.45 20.13
N LEU A 246 -4.54 -8.35 19.80
CA LEU A 246 -3.09 -8.25 19.91
C LEU A 246 -2.65 -8.19 21.38
N ASP A 247 -1.43 -8.67 21.65
CA ASP A 247 -0.78 -8.45 22.93
C ASP A 247 -0.30 -6.99 23.06
N LEU A 248 0.17 -6.60 24.25
CA LEU A 248 0.62 -5.22 24.51
C LEU A 248 1.99 -4.90 23.89
N LYS A 249 2.64 -5.86 23.21
CA LYS A 249 3.94 -5.68 22.56
C LYS A 249 3.81 -5.56 21.04
N THR A 250 2.74 -6.11 20.48
CA THR A 250 2.45 -6.11 19.06
C THR A 250 1.65 -4.86 18.72
N GLY A 251 2.19 -4.04 17.84
CA GLY A 251 1.50 -2.86 17.35
C GLY A 251 0.53 -3.19 16.22
N GLY A 252 -0.59 -2.49 16.19
CA GLY A 252 -1.66 -2.69 15.22
C GLY A 252 -3.00 -2.24 15.79
N GLY A 253 -4.05 -2.43 14.99
CA GLY A 253 -5.39 -2.00 15.36
C GLY A 253 -6.41 -2.26 14.26
N SER A 254 -7.66 -1.89 14.52
CA SER A 254 -8.76 -2.03 13.58
C SER A 254 -9.26 -0.70 13.07
N PHE A 255 -9.95 -0.78 11.94
CA PHE A 255 -10.84 0.26 11.45
C PHE A 255 -12.19 -0.34 11.06
N LEU A 256 -13.27 0.40 11.29
CA LEU A 256 -14.64 0.04 10.92
C LEU A 256 -15.40 1.32 10.55
N TYR A 257 -15.79 1.45 9.30
CA TYR A 257 -16.40 2.65 8.74
C TYR A 257 -17.74 2.33 8.07
N HIS A 258 -18.76 3.11 8.39
CA HIS A 258 -20.09 2.99 7.79
C HIS A 258 -20.21 3.94 6.60
N MET A 259 -20.22 3.38 5.40
CA MET A 259 -20.25 4.14 4.14
C MET A 259 -21.66 4.19 3.54
N GLU A 260 -21.79 4.56 2.27
CA GLU A 260 -23.08 4.58 1.58
C GLU A 260 -23.67 3.16 1.37
N ASP A 261 -24.92 3.09 0.91
CA ASP A 261 -25.63 1.84 0.55
C ASP A 261 -25.74 0.78 1.64
N GLY A 262 -25.66 1.18 2.91
CA GLY A 262 -25.74 0.25 4.03
C GLY A 262 -24.50 -0.64 4.17
N GLN A 263 -23.38 -0.24 3.56
CA GLN A 263 -22.15 -0.99 3.58
C GLN A 263 -21.24 -0.58 4.73
N VAL A 264 -20.51 -1.54 5.27
CA VAL A 264 -19.46 -1.33 6.27
C VAL A 264 -18.14 -1.83 5.71
N VAL A 265 -17.14 -0.94 5.72
CA VAL A 265 -15.74 -1.28 5.50
C VAL A 265 -15.12 -1.62 6.85
N VAL A 266 -14.57 -2.82 6.98
CA VAL A 266 -13.86 -3.24 8.19
C VAL A 266 -12.49 -3.76 7.83
N GLY A 267 -11.50 -3.48 8.66
CA GLY A 267 -10.20 -4.08 8.51
C GLY A 267 -9.34 -4.03 9.76
N PHE A 268 -8.18 -4.65 9.64
CA PHE A 268 -7.23 -4.81 10.72
C PHE A 268 -5.81 -4.66 10.17
N VAL A 269 -5.01 -3.88 10.88
CA VAL A 269 -3.60 -3.63 10.57
C VAL A 269 -2.76 -4.30 11.64
N VAL A 270 -1.78 -5.08 11.21
CA VAL A 270 -0.71 -5.57 12.07
C VAL A 270 0.60 -4.98 11.60
N HIS A 271 1.32 -4.32 12.50
CA HIS A 271 2.65 -3.80 12.20
C HIS A 271 3.61 -4.97 11.95
N LEU A 272 4.32 -4.95 10.82
CA LEU A 272 5.20 -6.04 10.41
C LEU A 272 6.48 -6.13 11.24
N ASN A 273 6.70 -5.27 12.24
CA ASN A 273 7.76 -5.45 13.23
C ASN A 273 7.38 -6.39 14.40
N TYR A 274 6.28 -7.16 14.31
CA TYR A 274 5.93 -8.16 15.32
C TYR A 274 7.03 -9.25 15.45
N GLU A 275 7.20 -9.78 16.67
CA GLU A 275 8.31 -10.69 16.99
C GLU A 275 7.93 -12.17 16.94
N ASN A 276 6.67 -12.52 17.24
CA ASN A 276 6.20 -13.89 17.37
C ASN A 276 5.95 -14.52 15.98
N PRO A 277 6.71 -15.55 15.57
CA PRO A 277 6.54 -16.14 14.24
C PRO A 277 5.24 -16.96 14.08
N TYR A 278 4.54 -17.28 15.18
CA TYR A 278 3.24 -17.96 15.14
C TYR A 278 2.05 -17.02 14.93
N LEU A 279 2.27 -15.70 14.97
CA LEU A 279 1.21 -14.71 14.73
C LEU A 279 0.76 -14.76 13.27
N SER A 280 -0.56 -14.84 13.05
CA SER A 280 -1.16 -14.67 11.74
C SER A 280 -2.04 -13.42 11.71
N PRO A 281 -1.67 -12.37 10.95
CA PRO A 281 -2.49 -11.17 10.81
C PRO A 281 -3.91 -11.46 10.31
N PHE A 282 -4.05 -12.46 9.43
CA PHE A 282 -5.36 -12.92 8.96
C PHE A 282 -6.22 -13.45 10.11
N GLU A 283 -5.68 -14.35 10.93
CA GLU A 283 -6.42 -14.94 12.03
C GLU A 283 -6.73 -13.91 13.13
N GLU A 284 -5.83 -12.97 13.40
CA GLU A 284 -6.11 -11.86 14.33
C GLU A 284 -7.27 -10.99 13.84
N PHE A 285 -7.34 -10.71 12.53
CA PHE A 285 -8.46 -9.99 11.95
C PHE A 285 -9.79 -10.77 12.09
N GLN A 286 -9.78 -12.06 11.74
CA GLN A 286 -10.99 -12.90 11.88
C GLN A 286 -11.44 -12.99 13.35
N ARG A 287 -10.50 -13.11 14.28
CA ARG A 287 -10.73 -13.11 15.73
C ARG A 287 -11.26 -11.76 16.22
N PHE A 288 -10.71 -10.65 15.77
CA PHE A 288 -11.13 -9.29 16.13
C PHE A 288 -12.64 -9.09 15.94
N LYS A 289 -13.19 -9.53 14.80
CA LYS A 289 -14.62 -9.38 14.47
C LYS A 289 -15.56 -10.07 15.48
N THR A 290 -15.06 -11.04 16.25
CA THR A 290 -15.85 -11.75 17.28
C THR A 290 -15.97 -10.98 18.60
N HIS A 291 -15.24 -9.86 18.76
CA HIS A 291 -15.27 -9.07 19.99
C HIS A 291 -16.70 -8.57 20.30
N PRO A 292 -17.18 -8.60 21.55
CA PRO A 292 -18.54 -8.19 21.92
C PRO A 292 -18.95 -6.79 21.43
N ALA A 293 -18.03 -5.83 21.46
CA ALA A 293 -18.28 -4.46 20.99
C ALA A 293 -18.33 -4.31 19.45
N ILE A 294 -18.05 -5.37 18.69
CA ILE A 294 -17.88 -5.34 17.23
C ILE A 294 -18.83 -6.33 16.54
N ARG A 295 -18.94 -7.55 17.07
CA ARG A 295 -19.67 -8.68 16.46
C ARG A 295 -21.09 -8.34 16.01
N GLU A 296 -21.80 -7.51 16.78
CA GLU A 296 -23.19 -7.19 16.52
C GLU A 296 -23.37 -6.56 15.14
N VAL A 297 -22.41 -5.76 14.67
CA VAL A 297 -22.45 -5.11 13.35
C VAL A 297 -22.60 -6.12 12.21
N PHE A 298 -21.98 -7.29 12.35
CA PHE A 298 -21.92 -8.32 11.30
C PHE A 298 -22.99 -9.40 11.43
N GLU A 299 -23.66 -9.50 12.58
CA GLU A 299 -24.71 -10.51 12.78
C GLU A 299 -25.88 -10.30 11.81
N GLY A 300 -26.12 -11.29 10.94
CA GLY A 300 -27.12 -11.23 9.86
C GLY A 300 -26.65 -10.50 8.60
N GLY A 301 -25.42 -9.97 8.61
CA GLY A 301 -24.80 -9.33 7.44
C GLY A 301 -24.23 -10.32 6.44
N LYS A 302 -23.82 -9.80 5.28
CA LYS A 302 -23.17 -10.55 4.21
C LYS A 302 -21.82 -9.92 3.87
N ARG A 303 -20.75 -10.71 3.97
CA ARG A 303 -19.44 -10.33 3.45
C ARG A 303 -19.47 -10.32 1.92
N LEU A 304 -19.05 -9.21 1.32
CA LEU A 304 -19.11 -8.96 -0.12
C LEU A 304 -17.74 -9.11 -0.80
N ALA A 305 -16.68 -8.60 -0.17
CA ALA A 305 -15.35 -8.59 -0.74
C ALA A 305 -14.29 -8.77 0.35
N TYR A 306 -13.10 -9.18 -0.06
CA TYR A 306 -11.92 -9.35 0.78
C TYR A 306 -10.67 -8.87 0.05
N GLY A 307 -9.69 -8.35 0.79
CA GLY A 307 -8.36 -8.12 0.25
C GLY A 307 -7.33 -7.78 1.31
N ALA A 308 -6.09 -7.66 0.88
CA ALA A 308 -5.00 -7.23 1.75
C ALA A 308 -3.95 -6.41 1.01
N ARG A 309 -3.32 -5.46 1.72
CA ARG A 309 -2.27 -4.60 1.19
C ARG A 309 -1.32 -4.16 2.30
N ALA A 310 -0.01 -4.19 2.02
CA ALA A 310 0.95 -3.54 2.91
C ALA A 310 0.79 -2.02 2.85
N ILE A 311 1.00 -1.37 3.98
CA ILE A 311 1.03 0.09 4.13
C ILE A 311 2.39 0.50 4.68
N THR A 312 2.90 1.67 4.29
CA THR A 312 4.10 2.22 4.90
C THR A 312 3.76 2.84 6.25
N GLU A 313 4.70 2.76 7.19
CA GLU A 313 4.54 3.20 8.57
C GLU A 313 5.78 3.90 9.13
N GLY A 314 6.83 4.05 8.32
CA GLY A 314 8.08 4.67 8.76
C GLY A 314 7.99 6.20 8.79
N GLY A 315 7.04 6.79 8.06
CA GLY A 315 6.74 8.22 8.09
C GLY A 315 7.96 9.09 7.78
N TRP A 316 7.98 10.31 8.31
CA TRP A 316 8.98 11.35 8.02
C TRP A 316 10.44 10.87 7.99
N GLN A 317 10.83 10.00 8.93
CA GLN A 317 12.22 9.54 9.07
C GLN A 317 12.66 8.56 7.97
N SER A 318 11.71 7.89 7.32
CA SER A 318 11.99 6.79 6.39
C SER A 318 11.79 7.17 4.93
N VAL A 319 11.24 8.36 4.66
CA VAL A 319 11.09 8.85 3.29
C VAL A 319 12.48 8.91 2.63
N PRO A 320 12.72 8.16 1.53
CA PRO A 320 13.98 8.19 0.80
C PRO A 320 14.19 9.56 0.15
N LYS A 321 15.38 9.80 -0.42
CA LYS A 321 15.52 10.83 -1.44
C LYS A 321 14.53 10.52 -2.56
N LEU A 322 13.71 11.50 -2.95
CA LEU A 322 12.63 11.26 -3.92
C LEU A 322 13.14 11.15 -5.35
N THR A 323 14.19 11.89 -5.68
CA THR A 323 14.61 12.16 -7.06
C THR A 323 15.86 11.37 -7.44
N PHE A 324 15.97 11.07 -8.73
CA PHE A 324 17.11 10.43 -9.37
C PHE A 324 17.20 10.92 -10.83
N PRO A 325 18.34 10.71 -11.53
CA PRO A 325 18.46 11.11 -12.93
C PRO A 325 17.35 10.48 -13.80
N GLY A 326 16.51 11.33 -14.38
CA GLY A 326 15.39 10.95 -15.23
C GLY A 326 14.07 10.69 -14.49
N GLY A 327 13.94 10.92 -13.18
CA GLY A 327 12.66 10.66 -12.51
C GLY A 327 12.56 10.89 -11.01
N ALA A 328 11.42 10.48 -10.46
CA ALA A 328 11.13 10.59 -9.03
C ALA A 328 10.17 9.50 -8.50
N LEU A 329 10.24 9.24 -7.19
CA LEU A 329 9.29 8.43 -6.43
C LEU A 329 8.13 9.31 -5.92
N ILE A 330 6.89 8.84 -6.05
CA ILE A 330 5.69 9.53 -5.56
C ILE A 330 4.80 8.62 -4.70
N GLY A 331 3.94 9.24 -3.89
CA GLY A 331 2.96 8.55 -3.06
C GLY A 331 3.55 7.56 -2.06
N CYS A 332 2.88 6.42 -1.89
CA CYS A 332 3.32 5.39 -0.94
C CYS A 332 4.57 4.62 -1.40
N SER A 333 5.06 4.82 -2.63
CA SER A 333 6.39 4.34 -3.02
C SER A 333 7.50 5.10 -2.28
N ALA A 334 7.26 6.38 -1.99
CA ALA A 334 8.11 7.21 -1.14
C ALA A 334 7.77 7.14 0.36
N GLY A 335 6.66 6.50 0.75
CA GLY A 335 6.32 6.28 2.16
C GLY A 335 5.45 7.36 2.83
N PHE A 336 4.71 8.17 2.07
CA PHE A 336 3.93 9.30 2.58
C PHE A 336 2.62 8.97 3.32
N VAL A 337 2.66 8.03 4.27
CA VAL A 337 1.52 7.68 5.13
C VAL A 337 1.65 8.36 6.49
N ASN A 338 0.59 9.08 6.89
CA ASN A 338 0.40 9.56 8.26
C ASN A 338 -0.17 8.43 9.12
N VAL A 339 0.71 7.75 9.86
CA VAL A 339 0.36 6.52 10.59
C VAL A 339 -0.71 6.74 11.66
N PRO A 340 -0.64 7.75 12.55
CA PRO A 340 -1.68 7.93 13.56
C PRO A 340 -3.05 8.22 12.95
N ARG A 341 -3.11 9.01 11.87
CA ARG A 341 -4.36 9.29 11.16
C ARG A 341 -4.85 8.09 10.34
N ILE A 342 -3.98 7.12 10.04
CA ILE A 342 -4.18 6.01 9.09
C ILE A 342 -4.57 6.56 7.70
N LYS A 343 -3.87 7.63 7.27
CA LYS A 343 -4.15 8.30 6.00
C LYS A 343 -2.88 8.49 5.18
N GLY A 344 -2.91 8.01 3.95
CA GLY A 344 -1.85 8.27 2.96
C GLY A 344 -2.38 8.79 1.62
N SER A 345 -3.68 8.65 1.33
CA SER A 345 -4.21 8.98 0.00
C SER A 345 -4.10 10.46 -0.35
N HIS A 346 -4.37 11.37 0.61
CA HIS A 346 -4.24 12.81 0.41
C HIS A 346 -2.79 13.21 0.17
N ASN A 347 -1.85 12.72 0.99
CA ASN A 347 -0.43 12.96 0.78
C ASN A 347 0.08 12.33 -0.52
N ALA A 348 -0.48 11.19 -0.93
CA ALA A 348 -0.13 10.56 -2.19
C ALA A 348 -0.51 11.44 -3.38
N MET A 349 -1.74 11.96 -3.42
CA MET A 349 -2.18 12.90 -4.45
C MET A 349 -1.35 14.20 -4.42
N LEU A 350 -1.18 14.81 -3.25
CA LEU A 350 -0.36 16.02 -3.08
C LEU A 350 1.09 15.84 -3.55
N SER A 351 1.68 14.66 -3.34
CA SER A 351 3.03 14.36 -3.83
C SER A 351 3.08 14.21 -5.36
N GLY A 352 2.00 13.69 -5.96
CA GLY A 352 1.86 13.60 -7.41
C GLY A 352 1.70 14.98 -8.04
N GLU A 353 0.83 15.83 -7.46
CA GLU A 353 0.67 17.24 -7.85
C GLU A 353 2.00 18.01 -7.76
N LEU A 354 2.72 17.88 -6.63
CA LEU A 354 4.01 18.53 -6.45
C LEU A 354 5.03 18.08 -7.51
N ALA A 355 5.12 16.78 -7.79
CA ALA A 355 6.03 16.24 -8.80
C ALA A 355 5.67 16.74 -10.21
N ALA A 356 4.39 16.75 -10.54
CA ALA A 356 3.87 17.28 -11.79
C ALA A 356 4.25 18.76 -11.99
N GLU A 357 4.10 19.59 -10.95
CA GLU A 357 4.46 21.00 -11.01
C GLU A 357 5.93 21.24 -11.32
N LYS A 358 6.83 20.45 -10.71
CA LYS A 358 8.26 20.58 -10.96
C LYS A 358 8.66 20.04 -12.32
N ILE A 359 8.07 18.93 -12.76
CA ILE A 359 8.34 18.35 -14.08
C ILE A 359 7.81 19.25 -15.20
N ALA A 360 6.59 19.79 -15.09
CA ALA A 360 6.06 20.73 -16.07
C ALA A 360 6.97 21.97 -16.21
N ALA A 361 7.45 22.51 -15.08
CA ALA A 361 8.41 23.62 -15.10
C ALA A 361 9.75 23.23 -15.75
N ALA A 362 10.26 22.03 -15.48
CA ALA A 362 11.48 21.53 -16.10
C ALA A 362 11.33 21.34 -17.62
N LEU A 363 10.22 20.75 -18.06
CA LEU A 363 9.89 20.57 -19.48
C LEU A 363 9.74 21.92 -20.20
N ALA A 364 9.07 22.89 -19.57
CA ALA A 364 8.94 24.26 -20.10
C ALA A 364 10.30 24.97 -20.24
N ALA A 365 11.28 24.62 -19.40
CA ALA A 365 12.66 25.08 -19.49
C ALA A 365 13.51 24.29 -20.51
N GLY A 366 12.91 23.32 -21.23
CA GLY A 366 13.61 22.48 -22.20
C GLY A 366 14.50 21.40 -21.57
N ARG A 367 14.32 21.08 -20.28
CA ARG A 367 15.05 20.02 -19.59
C ARG A 367 14.42 18.65 -19.89
N ALA A 368 15.26 17.61 -19.89
CA ALA A 368 14.88 16.21 -20.04
C ALA A 368 15.99 15.32 -19.48
N HIS A 369 15.64 14.15 -18.93
CA HIS A 369 16.55 13.12 -18.46
C HIS A 369 17.56 13.56 -17.37
N ASP A 370 17.42 14.76 -16.81
CA ASP A 370 18.21 15.18 -15.66
C ASP A 370 17.50 14.82 -14.34
N GLU A 371 18.11 15.14 -13.21
CA GLU A 371 17.47 14.93 -11.92
C GLU A 371 16.52 16.12 -11.61
N PRO A 372 15.21 15.89 -11.42
CA PRO A 372 14.26 16.94 -11.05
C PRO A 372 14.34 17.26 -9.54
N ILE A 373 15.51 17.69 -9.08
CA ILE A 373 15.88 17.86 -7.66
C ILE A 373 14.92 18.76 -6.87
N GLU A 374 14.23 19.67 -7.55
CA GLU A 374 13.26 20.59 -6.96
C GLU A 374 12.11 19.87 -6.24
N ILE A 375 11.82 18.61 -6.61
CA ILE A 375 10.85 17.75 -5.92
C ILE A 375 11.37 17.36 -4.53
N GLU A 376 12.63 16.93 -4.42
CA GLU A 376 13.26 16.57 -3.14
C GLU A 376 13.37 17.79 -2.21
N GLU A 377 13.72 18.95 -2.76
CA GLU A 377 13.89 20.19 -2.00
C GLU A 377 12.56 20.72 -1.43
N ALA A 378 11.46 20.54 -2.17
CA ALA A 378 10.17 21.14 -1.82
C ALA A 378 9.31 20.31 -0.87
N TRP A 379 9.38 18.97 -0.91
CA TRP A 379 8.35 18.16 -0.26
C TRP A 379 8.29 18.34 1.26
N ARG A 380 9.42 18.61 1.92
CA ARG A 380 9.48 18.77 3.39
C ARG A 380 8.78 20.02 3.89
N THR A 381 8.73 21.07 3.08
CA THR A 381 8.03 22.33 3.40
C THR A 381 6.61 22.36 2.83
N SER A 382 6.27 21.42 1.95
CA SER A 382 4.91 21.21 1.42
C SER A 382 3.92 20.71 2.48
N ASP A 383 2.65 20.60 2.10
CA ASP A 383 1.60 20.02 2.94
C ASP A 383 1.88 18.59 3.38
N VAL A 384 2.53 17.79 2.53
CA VAL A 384 2.95 16.42 2.88
C VAL A 384 3.91 16.46 4.07
N GLY A 385 4.91 17.35 4.01
CA GLY A 385 5.87 17.49 5.08
C GLY A 385 5.25 18.02 6.38
N ARG A 386 4.35 19.01 6.26
CA ARG A 386 3.59 19.58 7.39
C ARG A 386 2.63 18.58 8.04
N ASP A 387 2.11 17.62 7.28
CA ASP A 387 1.25 16.54 7.79
C ASP A 387 2.06 15.46 8.53
N LEU A 388 3.24 15.09 8.03
CA LEU A 388 4.04 14.01 8.58
C LEU A 388 4.94 14.43 9.76
N TYR A 389 5.48 15.64 9.76
CA TYR A 389 6.44 16.07 10.77
C TYR A 389 5.89 16.06 12.21
N PRO A 390 4.67 16.58 12.49
CA PRO A 390 4.13 16.62 13.86
C PRO A 390 3.87 15.23 14.48
N VAL A 391 3.76 14.19 13.66
CA VAL A 391 3.41 12.82 14.09
C VAL A 391 4.59 11.85 14.04
N ARG A 392 5.78 12.33 13.65
CA ARG A 392 6.97 11.51 13.33
C ARG A 392 7.37 10.53 14.43
N ASN A 393 7.19 10.85 15.70
CA ASN A 393 7.66 9.99 16.79
C ASN A 393 6.66 8.92 17.25
N VAL A 394 5.41 8.90 16.77
CA VAL A 394 4.40 7.94 17.27
C VAL A 394 4.84 6.50 16.99
N LYS A 395 5.25 6.17 15.75
CA LYS A 395 5.67 4.81 15.40
C LYS A 395 6.93 4.36 16.16
N PRO A 396 8.02 5.15 16.27
CA PRO A 396 9.17 4.80 17.10
C PRO A 396 8.83 4.59 18.58
N LEU A 397 8.01 5.47 19.17
CA LEU A 397 7.59 5.37 20.58
C LEU A 397 6.79 4.09 20.84
N TRP A 398 5.81 3.79 19.97
CA TRP A 398 5.03 2.56 20.05
C TRP A 398 5.92 1.32 19.91
N THR A 399 6.83 1.32 18.94
CA THR A 399 7.74 0.20 18.70
C THR A 399 8.67 -0.07 19.88
N ARG A 400 9.19 0.97 20.55
CA ARG A 400 10.16 0.81 21.64
C ARG A 400 9.51 0.49 22.98
N PHE A 401 8.32 1.03 23.25
CA PHE A 401 7.70 0.98 24.58
C PHE A 401 6.39 0.17 24.63
N GLY A 402 6.00 -0.45 23.52
CA GLY A 402 4.77 -1.22 23.41
C GLY A 402 3.51 -0.35 23.41
N THR A 403 2.35 -1.00 23.42
CA THR A 403 1.05 -0.34 23.20
C THR A 403 0.68 0.63 24.32
N VAL A 404 0.87 0.27 25.60
CA VAL A 404 0.41 1.14 26.69
C VAL A 404 1.27 2.39 26.82
N LEU A 405 2.57 2.23 27.08
CA LEU A 405 3.47 3.36 27.30
C LEU A 405 3.76 4.10 26.00
N GLY A 406 3.95 3.40 24.88
CA GLY A 406 4.26 4.01 23.60
C GLY A 406 3.13 4.85 23.03
N VAL A 407 1.86 4.41 23.13
CA VAL A 407 0.71 5.22 22.69
C VAL A 407 0.53 6.46 23.59
N ALA A 408 0.72 6.33 24.91
CA ALA A 408 0.65 7.46 25.82
C ALA A 408 1.73 8.52 25.51
N LEU A 409 2.98 8.10 25.30
CA LEU A 409 4.08 9.00 24.92
C LEU A 409 3.87 9.59 23.53
N GLY A 410 3.32 8.82 22.59
CA GLY A 410 2.96 9.32 21.26
C GLY A 410 1.87 10.39 21.31
N GLY A 411 0.87 10.21 22.18
CA GLY A 411 -0.16 11.21 22.46
C GLY A 411 0.43 12.50 23.04
N LEU A 412 1.36 12.38 24.00
CA LEU A 412 2.09 13.52 24.56
C LEU A 412 2.87 14.27 23.47
N ASP A 413 3.64 13.56 22.65
CA ASP A 413 4.44 14.16 21.59
C ASP A 413 3.58 14.88 20.54
N MET A 414 2.46 14.27 20.14
CA MET A 414 1.52 14.92 19.22
C MET A 414 0.93 16.20 19.81
N TRP A 415 0.56 16.19 21.10
CA TRP A 415 0.07 17.40 21.78
C TRP A 415 1.12 18.51 21.83
N THR A 416 2.38 18.19 22.11
CA THR A 416 3.44 19.21 22.18
C THR A 416 3.76 19.78 20.81
N ASN A 417 3.78 18.94 19.76
CA ASN A 417 3.96 19.42 18.39
C ASN A 417 2.78 20.30 17.97
N GLN A 418 1.54 19.92 18.31
CA GLN A 418 0.36 20.70 17.93
C GLN A 418 0.25 22.05 18.67
N LEU A 419 0.59 22.09 19.96
CA LEU A 419 0.45 23.30 20.79
C LEU A 419 1.65 24.25 20.68
N PHE A 420 2.86 23.71 20.50
CA PHE A 420 4.10 24.48 20.63
C PHE A 420 5.04 24.32 19.43
N GLY A 421 4.72 23.45 18.46
CA GLY A 421 5.60 23.17 17.32
C GLY A 421 6.89 22.42 17.70
N VAL A 422 6.96 21.83 18.90
CA VAL A 422 8.16 21.15 19.41
C VAL A 422 7.86 19.74 19.91
N SER A 423 8.88 18.87 19.85
CA SER A 423 8.87 17.54 20.44
C SER A 423 9.87 17.48 21.59
N PHE A 424 9.45 16.95 22.74
CA PHE A 424 10.37 16.65 23.85
C PHE A 424 11.35 15.51 23.54
N PHE A 425 11.08 14.73 22.50
CA PHE A 425 11.89 13.58 22.10
C PHE A 425 12.76 13.88 20.86
N GLY A 426 12.73 15.12 20.35
CA GLY A 426 13.40 15.48 19.10
C GLY A 426 12.79 14.72 17.92
N THR A 427 13.64 14.12 17.07
CA THR A 427 13.20 13.16 16.05
C THR A 427 13.82 11.82 16.39
N MET A 428 12.98 10.83 16.70
CA MET A 428 13.42 9.50 17.07
C MET A 428 13.59 8.61 15.84
N ASP A 429 14.68 7.86 15.81
CA ASP A 429 14.95 6.92 14.72
C ASP A 429 14.16 5.62 14.85
N HIS A 430 13.91 5.00 13.71
CA HIS A 430 13.55 3.58 13.66
C HIS A 430 14.79 2.72 13.89
N GLY A 431 14.57 1.53 14.47
CA GLY A 431 15.65 0.55 14.68
C GLY A 431 15.85 -0.35 13.46
N LYS A 432 15.70 -1.66 13.68
CA LYS A 432 15.89 -2.70 12.65
C LYS A 432 14.80 -2.65 11.56
N ARG A 433 15.01 -3.36 10.44
CA ARG A 433 13.94 -3.65 9.47
C ARG A 433 12.88 -4.60 10.06
N ASP A 434 11.71 -4.66 9.44
CA ASP A 434 10.58 -5.49 9.93
C ASP A 434 10.85 -7.00 9.81
N SER A 435 11.51 -7.42 8.73
CA SER A 435 12.08 -8.76 8.54
C SER A 435 12.98 -9.21 9.71
N GLN A 436 13.79 -8.28 10.23
CA GLN A 436 14.76 -8.53 11.30
C GLN A 436 14.14 -8.52 12.71
N SER A 437 12.81 -8.39 12.79
CA SER A 437 12.11 -8.30 14.08
C SER A 437 11.61 -9.65 14.59
N LEU A 438 11.50 -10.67 13.74
CA LEU A 438 11.13 -12.02 14.19
C LEU A 438 12.20 -12.60 15.13
N LYS A 439 11.73 -13.30 16.16
CA LYS A 439 12.57 -14.09 17.06
C LYS A 439 12.36 -15.58 16.79
N PRO A 440 13.34 -16.46 17.10
CA PRO A 440 13.20 -17.89 16.89
C PRO A 440 11.93 -18.47 17.50
N ALA A 441 11.31 -19.43 16.81
CA ALA A 441 10.04 -20.03 17.21
C ALA A 441 10.11 -20.72 18.58
N ALA A 442 11.29 -21.23 18.98
CA ALA A 442 11.54 -21.80 20.29
C ALA A 442 11.29 -20.81 21.46
N ASN A 443 11.28 -19.50 21.19
CA ASN A 443 11.03 -18.47 22.21
C ASN A 443 9.53 -18.18 22.42
N PHE A 444 8.64 -18.83 21.66
CA PHE A 444 7.20 -18.58 21.71
C PHE A 444 6.40 -19.87 21.78
N LYS A 445 5.19 -19.75 22.31
CA LYS A 445 4.19 -20.81 22.20
C LYS A 445 3.38 -20.58 20.92
N PRO A 446 3.07 -21.64 20.15
CA PRO A 446 2.12 -21.55 19.05
C PRO A 446 0.80 -20.91 19.51
N ILE A 447 0.25 -20.03 18.69
CA ILE A 447 -1.06 -19.41 18.95
C ILE A 447 -2.14 -20.33 18.39
N VAL A 448 -3.07 -20.74 19.25
CA VAL A 448 -4.24 -21.52 18.83
C VAL A 448 -5.36 -20.55 18.50
N TYR A 449 -5.61 -20.36 17.21
CA TYR A 449 -6.70 -19.52 16.73
C TYR A 449 -8.04 -20.28 16.74
N PRO A 450 -9.16 -19.62 17.10
CA PRO A 450 -10.49 -20.24 17.00
C PRO A 450 -10.81 -20.63 15.56
N LYS A 451 -11.53 -21.75 15.39
CA LYS A 451 -12.05 -22.11 14.07
C LYS A 451 -13.07 -21.05 13.61
N PRO A 452 -13.08 -20.69 12.31
CA PRO A 452 -14.06 -19.76 11.78
C PRO A 452 -15.48 -20.33 11.89
N ASP A 453 -16.47 -19.47 12.13
CA ASP A 453 -17.88 -19.87 12.27
C ASP A 453 -18.66 -19.85 10.94
N GLY A 454 -18.04 -19.35 9.86
CA GLY A 454 -18.64 -19.21 8.54
C GLY A 454 -19.71 -18.12 8.45
N LYS A 455 -19.83 -17.26 9.47
CA LYS A 455 -20.85 -16.21 9.57
C LYS A 455 -20.23 -14.84 9.83
N ILE A 456 -19.37 -14.74 10.84
CA ILE A 456 -18.63 -13.53 11.22
C ILE A 456 -17.15 -13.72 10.89
N SER A 457 -16.62 -14.92 11.15
CA SER A 457 -15.25 -15.31 10.83
C SER A 457 -15.21 -16.39 9.75
N PHE A 458 -14.21 -16.33 8.88
CA PHE A 458 -14.09 -17.18 7.70
C PHE A 458 -12.67 -17.70 7.54
N ASP A 459 -12.51 -18.82 6.83
CA ASP A 459 -11.20 -19.33 6.45
C ASP A 459 -10.55 -18.49 5.36
N ARG A 460 -9.24 -18.70 5.17
CA ARG A 460 -8.43 -17.92 4.23
C ARG A 460 -8.82 -18.17 2.77
N LEU A 461 -9.10 -19.40 2.37
CA LEU A 461 -9.38 -19.74 0.97
C LEU A 461 -10.71 -19.14 0.50
N SER A 462 -11.77 -19.25 1.32
CA SER A 462 -13.05 -18.59 1.02
C SER A 462 -12.93 -17.07 1.02
N SER A 463 -11.96 -16.50 1.74
CA SER A 463 -11.65 -15.07 1.69
C SER A 463 -10.93 -14.69 0.41
N VAL A 464 -9.91 -15.45 -0.02
CA VAL A 464 -9.19 -15.22 -1.28
C VAL A 464 -10.15 -15.25 -2.47
N PHE A 465 -11.12 -16.14 -2.48
CA PHE A 465 -12.17 -16.16 -3.51
C PHE A 465 -12.88 -14.80 -3.67
N LEU A 466 -13.19 -14.12 -2.56
CA LEU A 466 -13.83 -12.79 -2.56
C LEU A 466 -12.90 -11.63 -2.91
N SER A 467 -11.61 -11.89 -3.18
CA SER A 467 -10.70 -10.91 -3.79
C SER A 467 -10.75 -10.92 -5.32
N ASN A 468 -11.43 -11.91 -5.91
CA ASN A 468 -11.43 -12.20 -7.34
C ASN A 468 -10.00 -12.25 -7.93
N THR A 469 -9.03 -12.70 -7.13
CA THR A 469 -7.65 -12.79 -7.61
C THR A 469 -7.48 -13.99 -8.55
N ASN A 470 -6.81 -13.77 -9.67
CA ASN A 470 -6.47 -14.83 -10.62
C ASN A 470 -5.22 -14.48 -11.41
N HIS A 471 -4.51 -15.51 -11.88
CA HIS A 471 -3.33 -15.38 -12.74
C HIS A 471 -3.36 -16.49 -13.79
N GLU A 472 -2.71 -16.27 -14.94
CA GLU A 472 -2.38 -17.36 -15.87
C GLU A 472 -1.59 -18.45 -15.11
N GLU A 473 -2.02 -19.71 -15.20
CA GLU A 473 -1.46 -20.81 -14.39
C GLU A 473 -0.06 -21.20 -14.88
N ASP A 474 0.14 -21.17 -16.19
CA ASP A 474 1.39 -21.53 -16.83
C ASP A 474 2.26 -20.29 -17.11
N GLN A 475 2.61 -19.55 -16.05
CA GLN A 475 3.55 -18.42 -16.13
C GLN A 475 4.68 -18.58 -15.10
N PRO A 476 5.83 -17.89 -15.28
CA PRO A 476 6.87 -17.87 -14.27
C PRO A 476 6.32 -17.36 -12.93
N ILE A 477 6.59 -18.09 -11.85
CA ILE A 477 6.18 -17.67 -10.51
C ILE A 477 6.82 -16.32 -10.19
N HIS A 478 6.01 -15.29 -9.96
CA HIS A 478 6.46 -13.92 -9.68
C HIS A 478 6.97 -13.72 -8.24
N LEU A 479 6.95 -14.78 -7.43
CA LEU A 479 7.48 -14.83 -6.07
C LEU A 479 8.81 -15.58 -6.09
N LYS A 480 9.88 -14.87 -6.42
CA LYS A 480 11.20 -15.45 -6.64
C LYS A 480 11.86 -15.78 -5.30
N VAL A 481 12.28 -17.03 -5.12
CA VAL A 481 13.07 -17.48 -3.96
C VAL A 481 14.53 -17.56 -4.38
N ARG A 482 15.40 -16.78 -3.73
CA ARG A 482 16.83 -16.72 -4.09
C ARG A 482 17.60 -17.99 -3.69
N ASP A 483 17.29 -18.55 -2.53
CA ASP A 483 17.94 -19.74 -1.99
C ASP A 483 16.89 -20.68 -1.36
N LEU A 484 16.62 -21.80 -2.02
CA LEU A 484 15.67 -22.81 -1.52
C LEU A 484 16.14 -23.49 -0.23
N ALA A 485 17.45 -23.59 0.01
CA ALA A 485 17.97 -24.21 1.23
C ALA A 485 17.63 -23.37 2.48
N LEU A 486 17.56 -22.04 2.35
CA LEU A 486 17.15 -21.15 3.45
C LEU A 486 15.67 -21.30 3.83
N GLN A 487 14.82 -21.82 2.94
CA GLN A 487 13.43 -22.13 3.30
C GLN A 487 13.40 -23.24 4.36
N THR A 488 14.18 -24.31 4.17
CA THR A 488 14.21 -25.41 5.14
C THR A 488 15.05 -25.05 6.38
N THR A 489 16.26 -24.54 6.17
CA THR A 489 17.26 -24.35 7.25
C THR A 489 17.00 -23.16 8.16
N SER A 490 16.23 -22.16 7.71
CA SER A 490 15.93 -20.95 8.49
C SER A 490 14.43 -20.69 8.58
N GLU A 491 13.73 -20.49 7.47
CA GLU A 491 12.30 -20.13 7.48
C GLU A 491 11.46 -21.16 8.25
N LEU A 492 11.65 -22.44 7.95
CA LEU A 492 11.00 -23.53 8.66
C LEU A 492 11.71 -23.87 9.98
N ALA A 493 12.99 -24.22 9.95
CA ALA A 493 13.66 -24.77 11.13
C ALA A 493 13.82 -23.78 12.30
N VAL A 494 14.07 -22.50 12.02
CA VAL A 494 14.29 -21.47 13.06
C VAL A 494 13.01 -20.71 13.39
N PHE A 495 12.22 -20.36 12.37
CA PHE A 495 11.05 -19.51 12.53
C PHE A 495 9.71 -20.26 12.38
N ALA A 496 9.73 -21.59 12.25
CA ALA A 496 8.53 -22.42 12.15
C ALA A 496 7.58 -22.02 11.02
N GLY A 497 8.10 -21.64 9.85
CA GLY A 497 7.29 -21.47 8.65
C GLY A 497 6.42 -20.20 8.62
N PRO A 498 6.92 -18.99 8.96
CA PRO A 498 6.08 -17.80 9.10
C PRO A 498 5.38 -17.38 7.79
N SER A 499 5.88 -17.80 6.62
CA SER A 499 5.27 -17.49 5.32
C SER A 499 3.83 -17.99 5.18
N THR A 500 3.53 -19.13 5.80
CA THR A 500 2.19 -19.73 5.86
C THR A 500 1.20 -18.90 6.71
N ARG A 501 1.69 -17.93 7.50
CA ARG A 501 0.90 -17.15 8.47
C ARG A 501 0.83 -15.66 8.14
N TYR A 502 1.95 -15.05 7.74
CA TYR A 502 1.96 -13.64 7.36
C TYR A 502 1.33 -13.41 5.99
N CYS A 503 1.29 -14.44 5.13
CA CYS A 503 0.65 -14.34 3.84
C CYS A 503 -0.88 -14.33 4.02
N PRO A 504 -1.56 -13.24 3.61
CA PRO A 504 -3.01 -13.14 3.78
C PRO A 504 -3.78 -14.06 2.83
N ALA A 505 -3.11 -14.66 1.84
CA ALA A 505 -3.76 -15.38 0.74
C ALA A 505 -3.39 -16.86 0.61
N GLY A 506 -2.64 -17.43 1.57
CA GLY A 506 -2.32 -18.86 1.54
C GLY A 506 -1.48 -19.27 0.33
N VAL A 507 -0.59 -18.38 -0.12
CA VAL A 507 0.29 -18.64 -1.26
C VAL A 507 1.40 -19.64 -0.91
N TYR A 508 1.87 -19.64 0.34
CA TYR A 508 2.99 -20.48 0.76
C TYR A 508 2.48 -21.61 1.64
N GLU A 509 2.94 -22.81 1.35
CA GLU A 509 2.59 -24.03 2.09
C GLU A 509 3.83 -24.91 2.29
N TRP A 510 3.83 -25.63 3.40
CA TRP A 510 4.77 -26.72 3.65
C TRP A 510 4.00 -28.03 3.59
N VAL A 511 4.27 -28.84 2.56
CA VAL A 511 3.64 -30.14 2.36
C VAL A 511 4.63 -31.26 2.64
N GLU A 512 4.15 -32.42 3.04
CA GLU A 512 5.00 -33.61 3.18
C GLU A 512 5.09 -34.34 1.84
N LYS A 513 6.32 -34.54 1.34
CA LYS A 513 6.60 -35.34 0.15
C LYS A 513 7.76 -36.27 0.46
N ASP A 514 7.57 -37.57 0.26
CA ASP A 514 8.57 -38.61 0.55
C ASP A 514 9.12 -38.53 2.00
N GLY A 515 8.26 -38.18 2.96
CA GLY A 515 8.62 -38.00 4.37
C GLY A 515 9.44 -36.75 4.69
N GLN A 516 9.59 -35.82 3.73
CA GLN A 516 10.33 -34.57 3.89
C GLN A 516 9.43 -33.34 3.68
N PRO A 517 9.62 -32.27 4.46
CA PRO A 517 8.91 -31.02 4.25
C PRO A 517 9.36 -30.35 2.94
N THR A 518 8.40 -30.07 2.06
CA THR A 518 8.62 -29.41 0.77
C THR A 518 7.88 -28.07 0.75
N PHE A 519 8.60 -27.01 0.38
CA PHE A 519 8.03 -25.67 0.23
C PHE A 519 7.31 -25.52 -1.12
N VAL A 520 6.03 -25.13 -1.08
CA VAL A 520 5.18 -24.97 -2.26
C VAL A 520 4.69 -23.54 -2.37
N ILE A 521 4.66 -23.01 -3.59
CA ILE A 521 4.18 -21.67 -3.92
C ILE A 521 2.97 -21.76 -4.86
N ASN A 522 1.80 -21.44 -4.31
CA ASN A 522 0.51 -21.31 -4.99
C ASN A 522 0.34 -19.86 -5.51
N ALA A 523 1.17 -19.49 -6.49
CA ALA A 523 1.29 -18.10 -6.95
C ALA A 523 -0.03 -17.50 -7.48
N GLN A 524 -0.93 -18.33 -7.99
CA GLN A 524 -2.25 -17.92 -8.49
C GLN A 524 -3.12 -17.23 -7.43
N ASN A 525 -2.90 -17.53 -6.14
CA ASN A 525 -3.64 -16.93 -5.03
C ASN A 525 -3.12 -15.54 -4.64
N CYS A 526 -2.02 -15.07 -5.22
CA CYS A 526 -1.34 -13.86 -4.74
C CYS A 526 -2.25 -12.62 -4.82
N VAL A 527 -2.46 -11.92 -3.71
CA VAL A 527 -3.26 -10.68 -3.70
C VAL A 527 -2.41 -9.41 -3.86
N HIS A 528 -1.16 -9.56 -4.28
CA HIS A 528 -0.23 -8.46 -4.51
C HIS A 528 -0.01 -7.54 -3.29
N CYS A 529 -0.15 -8.07 -2.07
CA CYS A 529 -0.02 -7.27 -0.84
C CYS A 529 1.41 -6.82 -0.52
N LYS A 530 2.44 -7.49 -1.10
CA LYS A 530 3.89 -7.30 -0.89
C LYS A 530 4.44 -7.73 0.49
N THR A 531 3.61 -8.26 1.39
CA THR A 531 4.03 -8.63 2.76
C THR A 531 5.20 -9.62 2.79
N CYS A 532 5.24 -10.60 1.90
CA CYS A 532 6.29 -11.61 1.85
C CYS A 532 7.69 -11.02 1.57
N ASP A 533 7.79 -10.03 0.67
CA ASP A 533 9.05 -9.32 0.35
C ASP A 533 9.52 -8.47 1.55
N ILE A 534 8.58 -8.03 2.38
CA ILE A 534 8.85 -7.18 3.55
C ILE A 534 9.22 -8.00 4.78
N LYS A 535 8.46 -9.06 5.08
CA LYS A 535 8.45 -9.75 6.37
C LYS A 535 9.28 -11.03 6.40
N ASP A 536 9.69 -11.57 5.27
CA ASP A 536 10.59 -12.71 5.22
C ASP A 536 11.86 -12.45 6.06
N PRO A 537 12.11 -13.23 7.13
CA PRO A 537 13.26 -13.01 8.02
C PRO A 537 14.61 -13.12 7.32
N ASN A 538 14.66 -13.83 6.19
CA ASN A 538 15.88 -14.04 5.42
C ASN A 538 16.04 -13.06 4.24
N HIS A 539 15.04 -12.22 3.95
CA HIS A 539 14.99 -11.42 2.71
C HIS A 539 15.26 -12.26 1.45
N ASN A 540 14.74 -13.49 1.44
CA ASN A 540 14.97 -14.50 0.43
C ASN A 540 13.89 -14.48 -0.68
N ILE A 541 12.68 -14.01 -0.34
CA ILE A 541 11.58 -13.82 -1.29
C ILE A 541 11.66 -12.41 -1.89
N THR A 542 11.66 -12.33 -3.22
CA THR A 542 11.46 -11.09 -3.97
C THR A 542 10.17 -11.18 -4.77
N TRP A 543 9.29 -10.20 -4.57
CA TRP A 543 8.09 -10.04 -5.37
C TRP A 543 8.45 -9.27 -6.65
N THR A 544 8.17 -9.87 -7.80
CA THR A 544 8.16 -9.19 -9.10
C THR A 544 6.73 -9.11 -9.61
N VAL A 545 6.49 -8.32 -10.66
CA VAL A 545 5.19 -8.34 -11.34
C VAL A 545 4.99 -9.69 -12.04
N PRO A 546 3.78 -10.29 -11.99
CA PRO A 546 3.37 -11.33 -12.94
C PRO A 546 3.06 -10.74 -14.32
N GLU A 547 2.58 -11.57 -15.24
CA GLU A 547 1.93 -11.08 -16.45
C GLU A 547 0.82 -10.08 -16.11
N GLY A 548 0.65 -9.08 -16.97
CA GLY A 548 -0.30 -7.99 -16.79
C GLY A 548 -1.75 -8.47 -16.65
N ALA A 549 -2.60 -7.65 -16.01
CA ALA A 549 -3.98 -7.97 -15.62
C ALA A 549 -4.15 -9.08 -14.57
N GLY A 550 -3.11 -9.86 -14.28
CA GLY A 550 -3.11 -10.82 -13.17
C GLY A 550 -3.15 -10.14 -11.80
N GLY A 551 -3.72 -10.84 -10.82
CA GLY A 551 -3.87 -10.38 -9.43
C GLY A 551 -5.32 -10.16 -9.02
N PRO A 552 -5.53 -9.46 -7.89
CA PRO A 552 -6.87 -9.12 -7.41
C PRO A 552 -7.69 -8.36 -8.45
N ASN A 553 -9.00 -8.61 -8.43
CA ASN A 553 -9.97 -7.76 -9.09
C ASN A 553 -10.96 -7.23 -8.04
N TYR A 554 -10.47 -6.28 -7.26
CA TYR A 554 -11.23 -5.66 -6.18
C TYR A 554 -12.35 -4.77 -6.76
N PRO A 555 -13.60 -4.91 -6.28
CA PRO A 555 -14.69 -4.06 -6.71
C PRO A 555 -14.57 -2.66 -6.09
N ASN A 556 -15.26 -2.42 -4.97
CA ASN A 556 -15.32 -1.11 -4.29
C ASN A 556 -14.42 -1.10 -3.03
N MET A 557 -13.16 -1.55 -3.17
CA MET A 557 -12.22 -1.67 -2.04
C MET A 557 -11.36 -0.42 -1.82
#